data_AF-A0A7V7ZFQ1-F1
#
_entry.id   AF-A0A7V7ZFQ1-F1
#
_cell.length_a   1.000
_cell.length_b   1.000
_cell.length_c   1.000
_cell.angle_alpha   90.00
_cell.angle_beta   90.00
_cell.angle_gamma   90.00
#
_symmetry.space_group_name_H-M   'P 1'
#
loop_
_entity.id
_entity.type
_entity.pdbx_description
1 polymer ?
#
loop_
_entity_poly.entity_id
_entity_poly.type
_entity_poly.pdbx_seq_one_letter_code
_entity_poly.pdbx_strand_id
1 'polypeptide(L)'
;MDDTESQAELRQRIAALEAELAQLRAIEAAAREAHAFFAGRRPGFAMTYPRDILGAALEPDKPRRGTKAGAAPRARARRRKP
;
A
#
# COMPACT_ATOMS: atom_id res chain seq x y z
N MET A 1 30.53 -7.03 35.83
CA MET A 1 30.99 -7.14 34.41
C MET A 1 29.77 -7.04 33.50
N ASP A 2 28.82 -6.16 33.82
CA ASP A 2 27.43 -6.26 33.35
C ASP A 2 27.03 -5.08 32.44
N ASP A 3 27.88 -4.07 32.34
CA ASP A 3 27.62 -2.85 31.56
C ASP A 3 27.73 -3.08 30.05
N THR A 4 28.52 -4.05 29.61
CA THR A 4 28.70 -4.36 28.18
C THR A 4 27.55 -5.19 27.61
N GLU A 5 27.00 -6.13 28.40
CA GLU A 5 25.86 -6.95 27.99
C GLU A 5 24.58 -6.09 27.94
N SER A 6 24.36 -5.23 28.94
CA SER A 6 23.25 -4.27 28.94
C SER A 6 23.34 -3.24 27.80
N GLN A 7 24.55 -2.77 27.45
CA GLN A 7 24.72 -1.90 26.28
C GLN A 7 24.42 -2.61 24.95
N ALA A 8 24.74 -3.90 24.83
CA ALA A 8 24.45 -4.67 23.62
C ALA A 8 22.93 -4.88 23.45
N GLU A 9 22.23 -5.21 24.54
CA GLU A 9 20.77 -5.36 24.55
C GLU A 9 20.05 -4.04 24.21
N LEU A 10 20.51 -2.93 24.78
CA LEU A 10 19.95 -1.60 24.47
C LEU A 10 20.14 -1.24 22.99
N ARG A 11 21.31 -1.54 22.40
CA ARG A 11 21.56 -1.30 20.98
C ARG A 11 20.66 -2.17 20.09
N GLN A 12 20.46 -3.43 20.44
CA GLN A 12 19.52 -4.30 19.72
C GLN A 12 18.08 -3.77 19.82
N ARG A 13 17.68 -3.29 21.00
CA ARG A 13 16.35 -2.71 21.19
C ARG A 13 16.16 -1.42 20.39
N ILE A 14 17.18 -0.56 20.35
CA ILE A 14 17.16 0.66 19.53
C ILE A 14 17.02 0.29 18.04
N ALA A 15 17.81 -0.66 17.54
CA ALA A 15 17.73 -1.08 16.15
C ALA A 15 16.35 -1.66 15.78
N ALA A 16 15.73 -2.42 16.69
CA ALA A 16 14.37 -2.92 16.50
C ALA A 16 13.34 -1.77 16.43
N LEU A 17 13.43 -0.80 17.34
CA LEU A 17 12.54 0.36 17.36
C LEU A 17 12.74 1.27 16.13
N GLU A 18 13.97 1.41 15.64
CA GLU A 18 14.26 2.15 14.41
C GLU A 18 13.66 1.46 13.17
N ALA A 19 13.72 0.12 13.12
CA ALA A 19 13.08 -0.66 12.07
C ALA A 19 11.54 -0.51 12.10
N GLU A 20 10.93 -0.58 13.29
CA GLU A 20 9.50 -0.32 13.49
C GLU A 20 9.11 1.10 13.04
N LEU A 21 9.91 2.12 13.42
CA LEU A 21 9.68 3.50 12.98
C LEU A 21 9.78 3.66 11.46
N ALA A 22 10.71 2.96 10.80
CA ALA A 22 10.83 2.99 9.35
C ALA A 22 9.57 2.43 8.67
N GLN A 23 9.02 1.34 9.20
CA GLN A 23 7.76 0.75 8.71
C GLN A 23 6.58 1.72 8.90
N LEU A 24 6.46 2.33 10.09
CA LEU A 24 5.38 3.27 10.39
C LEU A 24 5.42 4.52 9.50
N ARG A 25 6.62 5.04 9.19
CA ARG A 25 6.78 6.19 8.28
C ARG A 25 6.28 5.89 6.88
N ALA A 26 6.49 4.66 6.37
CA ALA A 26 5.97 4.26 5.06
C ALA A 26 4.43 4.22 5.05
N ILE A 27 3.82 3.70 6.12
CA ILE A 27 2.36 3.68 6.29
C ILE A 27 1.80 5.10 6.39
N GLU A 28 2.47 5.99 7.14
CA GLU A 28 2.06 7.38 7.28
C GLU A 28 2.07 8.13 5.93
N ALA A 29 3.11 7.94 5.13
CA ALA A 29 3.21 8.55 3.80
C ALA A 29 2.05 8.09 2.88
N ALA A 30 1.76 6.79 2.87
CA ALA A 30 0.64 6.21 2.13
C ALA A 30 -0.72 6.74 2.62
N ALA A 31 -0.89 6.92 3.94
CA ALA A 31 -2.10 7.49 4.53
C ALA A 31 -2.28 8.96 4.15
N ARG A 32 -1.21 9.76 4.12
CA ARG A 32 -1.26 11.15 3.66
C ARG A 32 -1.64 11.26 2.20
N GLU A 33 -1.08 10.40 1.34
CA GLU A 33 -1.41 10.36 -0.09
C GLU A 33 -2.89 9.97 -0.32
N ALA A 34 -3.35 8.94 0.39
CA ALA A 34 -4.76 8.54 0.38
C ALA A 34 -5.67 9.68 0.89
N HIS A 35 -5.30 10.35 1.97
CA HIS A 35 -6.06 11.47 2.53
C HIS A 35 -6.12 12.67 1.57
N ALA A 36 -5.00 13.05 0.96
CA ALA A 36 -4.93 14.13 -0.04
C ALA A 36 -5.86 13.84 -1.23
N PHE A 37 -5.93 12.58 -1.65
CA PHE A 37 -6.84 12.14 -2.70
C PHE A 37 -8.33 12.27 -2.30
N PHE A 38 -8.67 12.03 -1.03
CA PHE A 38 -10.05 12.19 -0.53
C PHE A 38 -10.42 13.65 -0.28
N ALA A 39 -9.50 14.46 0.23
CA ALA A 39 -9.74 15.87 0.60
C ALA A 39 -10.21 16.74 -0.58
N GLY A 40 -9.91 16.34 -1.83
CA GLY A 40 -10.33 17.05 -3.05
C GLY A 40 -11.46 16.40 -3.85
N ARG A 41 -12.05 15.27 -3.41
CA ARG A 41 -13.01 14.48 -4.22
C ARG A 41 -14.47 14.65 -3.81
N ARG A 42 -15.35 14.75 -4.81
CA ARG A 42 -16.81 14.62 -4.68
C ARG A 42 -17.20 13.17 -4.34
N PRO A 43 -18.25 12.95 -3.51
CA PRO A 43 -18.76 11.61 -3.22
C PRO A 43 -19.19 10.88 -4.50
N GLY A 44 -18.82 9.59 -4.65
CA GLY A 44 -19.20 8.73 -5.78
C GLY A 44 -18.08 8.27 -6.71
N PHE A 45 -16.83 8.70 -6.51
CA PHE A 45 -15.69 8.28 -7.33
C PHE A 45 -15.00 7.00 -6.81
N ALA A 46 -14.53 6.14 -7.71
CA ALA A 46 -13.97 4.83 -7.38
C ALA A 46 -12.77 4.89 -6.40
N MET A 47 -12.83 4.08 -5.33
CA MET A 47 -11.86 4.00 -4.22
C MET A 47 -10.61 3.16 -4.53
N THR A 48 -10.44 2.69 -5.76
CA THR A 48 -9.40 1.71 -6.13
C THR A 48 -8.00 2.24 -5.82
N TYR A 49 -7.70 3.48 -6.21
CA TYR A 49 -6.34 4.03 -6.07
C TYR A 49 -5.87 4.23 -4.61
N PRO A 50 -6.63 4.85 -3.68
CA PRO A 50 -6.22 4.95 -2.28
C PRO A 50 -6.15 3.59 -1.57
N ARG A 51 -7.05 2.66 -1.91
CA ARG A 51 -7.01 1.29 -1.37
C ARG A 51 -5.74 0.56 -1.80
N ASP A 52 -5.31 0.75 -3.04
CA ASP A 52 -4.10 0.12 -3.57
C ASP A 52 -2.81 0.69 -2.96
N ILE A 53 -2.80 2.00 -2.65
CA ILE A 53 -1.69 2.66 -1.94
C ILE A 53 -1.60 2.16 -0.49
N LEU A 54 -2.71 2.19 0.24
CA LEU A 54 -2.77 1.70 1.63
C LEU A 54 -2.47 0.21 1.73
N GLY A 55 -3.00 -0.60 0.79
CA GLY A 55 -2.73 -2.03 0.74
C GLY A 55 -1.26 -2.34 0.49
N ALA A 56 -0.59 -1.60 -0.40
CA ALA A 56 0.83 -1.78 -0.65
C ALA A 56 1.71 -1.39 0.55
N ALA A 57 1.29 -0.39 1.34
CA ALA A 57 2.02 0.03 2.53
C ALA A 57 1.84 -0.91 3.74
N LEU A 58 0.65 -1.52 3.88
CA LEU A 58 0.33 -2.45 4.97
C LEU A 58 0.77 -3.89 4.68
N GLU A 59 0.81 -4.29 3.40
CA GLU A 59 1.15 -5.64 2.98
C GLU A 59 2.19 -5.60 1.84
N PRO A 60 3.43 -5.14 2.10
CA PRO A 60 4.44 -4.96 1.08
C PRO A 60 4.83 -6.27 0.36
N ASP A 61 4.70 -7.41 1.04
CA ASP A 61 5.04 -8.73 0.50
C ASP A 61 3.92 -9.36 -0.32
N LYS A 62 2.70 -8.81 -0.30
CA LYS A 62 1.62 -9.37 -1.12
C LYS A 62 1.66 -8.75 -2.51
N PRO A 63 1.75 -9.55 -3.58
CA PRO A 63 1.68 -9.02 -4.93
C PRO A 63 0.33 -8.31 -5.08
N ARG A 64 0.39 -7.05 -5.53
CA ARG A 64 -0.80 -6.25 -5.86
C ARG A 64 -1.73 -7.15 -6.68
N ARG A 65 -2.95 -7.36 -6.16
CA ARG A 65 -3.96 -8.17 -6.83
C ARG A 65 -4.35 -7.43 -8.10
N GLY A 66 -3.58 -7.69 -9.16
CA GLY A 66 -3.69 -7.02 -10.43
C GLY A 66 -5.15 -7.05 -10.86
N THR A 67 -5.70 -5.87 -11.03
CA THR A 67 -6.77 -5.64 -11.99
C THR A 67 -6.51 -6.54 -13.19
N LYS A 68 -7.44 -7.44 -13.50
CA LYS A 68 -7.36 -8.31 -14.68
C LYS A 68 -7.12 -7.44 -15.92
N ALA A 69 -5.86 -7.20 -16.25
CA ALA A 69 -5.43 -6.69 -17.53
C ALA A 69 -5.73 -7.82 -18.52
N GLY A 70 -6.81 -7.68 -19.28
CA GLY A 70 -7.18 -8.71 -20.26
C GLY A 70 -8.67 -8.97 -20.47
N ALA A 71 -9.58 -8.11 -20.00
CA ALA A 71 -10.93 -8.10 -20.59
C ALA A 71 -10.83 -7.47 -21.99
N ALA A 72 -10.41 -8.28 -22.97
CA ALA A 72 -10.46 -7.92 -24.38
C ALA A 72 -11.85 -7.33 -24.70
N PRO A 73 -11.93 -6.23 -25.48
CA PRO A 73 -13.23 -5.69 -25.88
C PRO A 73 -13.95 -6.79 -26.66
N ARG A 74 -15.08 -7.28 -26.12
CA ARG A 74 -15.97 -8.19 -26.83
C ARG A 74 -16.40 -7.49 -28.12
N ALA A 75 -15.73 -7.80 -29.22
CA ALA A 75 -16.03 -7.28 -30.54
C ALA A 75 -17.47 -7.63 -30.88
N ARG A 76 -18.35 -6.64 -30.72
CA ARG A 76 -19.78 -6.71 -31.04
C ARG A 76 -19.92 -6.51 -32.55
N ALA A 77 -19.43 -7.46 -33.34
CA ALA A 77 -19.64 -7.45 -34.78
C ALA A 77 -21.03 -8.03 -35.08
N ARG A 78 -21.92 -7.09 -35.35
CA ARG A 78 -23.35 -7.22 -35.63
C ARG A 78 -23.63 -8.28 -36.71
N ARG A 79 -24.66 -9.08 -36.45
CA ARG A 79 -25.50 -9.75 -37.45
C ARG A 79 -25.64 -8.90 -38.72
N ARG A 80 -25.18 -9.42 -39.85
CA ARG A 80 -25.72 -9.08 -41.17
C ARG A 80 -26.22 -10.37 -41.81
N LYS A 81 -27.53 -10.56 -41.76
CA LYS A 81 -28.35 -11.26 -42.76
C LYS A 81 -29.32 -10.19 -43.29
N PRO A 82 -29.69 -10.20 -44.58
CA PRO A 82 -30.37 -11.31 -45.25
C PRO A 82 -29.43 -12.20 -46.05
#